data_AF-A0A420ZAQ4-F1
#
_entry.id   AF-A0A420ZAQ4-F1
#
_cell.length_a   1.000
_cell.length_b   1.000
_cell.length_c   1.000
_cell.angle_alpha   90.00
_cell.angle_beta   90.00
_cell.angle_gamma   90.00
#
_symmetry.space_group_name_H-M   'P 1'
#
loop_
_entity.id
_entity.type
_entity.pdbx_description
1 polymer ?
#
loop_
_entity_poly.entity_id
_entity_poly.type
_entity_poly.pdbx_seq_one_letter_code
_entity_poly.pdbx_strand_id
1 'polypeptide(L)'
;MLTVPSKYSFFLYAFHGHRRYGIPEIRRLASKNGLGIEEAIKIGGLTSFLLHFLLWTIPAVLLKYKVWEFYKRSKFLMGLITRLEQFSLSVDKILPVLEGGYAVVLNGGVSR
;
A
#
# COMPACT_ATOMS: atom_id res chain seq x y z
N MET A 1 0.16 4.50 -15.57
CA MET A 1 -0.04 4.48 -14.10
C MET A 1 0.98 3.53 -13.47
N LEU A 2 1.61 3.95 -12.38
CA LEU A 2 2.61 3.16 -11.63
C LEU A 2 2.19 3.07 -10.17
N THR A 3 2.44 1.93 -9.52
CA THR A 3 2.26 1.79 -8.07
C THR A 3 3.59 2.05 -7.37
N VAL A 4 3.57 2.94 -6.38
CA VAL A 4 4.77 3.34 -5.64
C VAL A 4 4.57 3.05 -4.15
N PRO A 5 5.47 2.31 -3.49
CA PRO A 5 5.38 2.06 -2.05
C PRO A 5 5.55 3.37 -1.27
N SER A 6 4.72 3.54 -0.25
CA SER A 6 4.79 4.67 0.66
C SER A 6 5.89 4.48 1.71
N LYS A 7 6.09 5.51 2.54
CA LYS A 7 6.91 5.41 3.75
C LYS A 7 6.40 4.38 4.76
N TYR A 8 5.09 4.12 4.77
CA TYR A 8 4.44 3.20 5.71
C TYR A 8 4.49 1.74 5.25
N SER A 9 4.75 1.48 3.96
CA SER A 9 4.89 0.12 3.41
C SER A 9 5.94 -0.71 4.14
N PHE A 10 6.95 -0.08 4.77
CA PHE A 10 7.93 -0.77 5.61
C PHE A 10 7.27 -1.61 6.70
N PHE A 11 6.27 -1.06 7.38
CA PHE A 11 5.60 -1.77 8.46
C PHE A 11 4.74 -2.93 7.95
N LEU A 12 4.27 -2.85 6.71
CA LEU A 12 3.43 -3.89 6.12
C LEU A 12 4.27 -5.06 5.57
N TYR A 13 5.37 -4.73 4.90
CA TYR A 13 6.17 -5.72 4.17
C TYR A 13 7.50 -6.07 4.83
N ALA A 14 7.83 -5.43 5.96
CA ALA A 14 9.00 -5.59 6.83
C ALA A 14 10.36 -5.63 6.09
N PHE A 15 10.60 -6.72 5.37
CA PHE A 15 11.84 -7.06 4.69
C PHE A 15 11.76 -6.94 3.15
N HIS A 16 10.57 -6.73 2.57
CA HIS A 16 10.40 -6.61 1.12
C HIS A 16 10.25 -5.14 0.70
N GLY A 17 11.18 -4.65 -0.12
CA GLY A 17 11.13 -3.31 -0.73
C GLY A 17 11.78 -2.20 0.10
N HIS A 18 13.06 -1.92 -0.17
CA HIS A 18 13.79 -0.83 0.50
C HIS A 18 13.36 0.57 0.05
N ARG A 19 12.85 0.66 -1.18
CA ARG A 19 12.43 1.92 -1.78
C ARG A 19 11.08 2.32 -1.23
N ARG A 20 11.01 3.51 -0.64
CA ARG A 20 9.85 4.07 0.04
C ARG A 20 9.85 5.55 -0.26
N TYR A 21 8.70 6.08 -0.65
CA TYR A 21 8.63 7.47 -1.08
C TYR A 21 7.49 8.20 -0.40
N GLY A 22 7.66 9.49 -0.15
CA GLY A 22 6.54 10.42 0.02
C GLY A 22 6.15 11.06 -1.31
N ILE A 23 4.93 11.59 -1.41
CA ILE A 23 4.48 12.35 -2.59
C ILE A 23 5.49 13.43 -3.03
N PRO A 24 6.11 14.23 -2.14
CA PRO A 24 7.12 15.22 -2.55
C PRO A 24 8.34 14.58 -3.25
N GLU A 25 8.79 13.42 -2.79
CA GLU A 25 9.94 12.71 -3.36
C GLU A 25 9.60 12.11 -4.73
N ILE A 26 8.37 11.60 -4.89
CA ILE A 26 7.86 11.12 -6.18
C ILE A 26 7.81 12.28 -7.19
N ARG A 27 7.29 13.45 -6.79
CA ARG A 27 7.28 14.66 -7.64
C ARG A 27 8.68 15.09 -8.05
N ARG A 28 9.62 15.09 -7.11
CA ARG A 28 11.03 15.41 -7.38
C ARG A 28 11.66 14.43 -8.37
N LEU A 29 11.41 13.13 -8.20
CA LEU A 29 11.92 12.10 -9.10
C LEU A 29 11.31 12.19 -10.50
N ALA A 30 10.01 12.42 -10.61
CA ALA A 30 9.35 12.65 -11.90
C ALA A 30 9.97 13.86 -12.61
N SER A 31 10.07 15.00 -11.91
CA SER A 31 10.62 16.24 -12.46
C SER A 31 12.08 16.08 -12.91
N LYS A 32 12.91 15.38 -12.13
CA LYS A 32 14.31 15.08 -12.48
C LYS A 32 14.43 14.30 -13.80
N ASN A 33 13.39 13.58 -14.21
CA ASN A 33 13.36 12.78 -15.43
C ASN A 33 12.48 13.42 -16.53
N GLY A 34 12.15 14.71 -16.44
CA GLY A 34 11.34 15.40 -17.44
C GLY A 34 9.89 14.93 -17.49
N LEU A 35 9.36 14.43 -16.36
CA LEU A 35 7.98 13.95 -16.25
C LEU A 35 7.20 14.82 -15.25
N GLY A 36 5.91 15.02 -15.52
CA GLY A 36 4.97 15.59 -14.56
C GLY A 36 4.16 14.50 -13.85
N ILE A 37 3.49 14.88 -12.77
CA ILE A 37 2.48 14.04 -12.11
C ILE A 37 1.12 14.66 -12.41
N GLU A 38 0.32 13.95 -13.21
CA GLU A 38 -1.07 14.30 -13.47
C GLU A 38 -1.93 14.02 -12.23
N GLU A 39 -1.75 12.82 -11.66
CA GLU A 39 -2.53 12.36 -10.52
C GLU A 39 -1.69 11.50 -9.58
N ALA A 40 -1.93 11.64 -8.27
CA ALA A 40 -1.35 10.78 -7.25
C ALA A 40 -2.41 10.40 -6.22
N ILE A 41 -2.88 9.15 -6.28
CA ILE A 41 -3.94 8.62 -5.43
C ILE A 41 -3.31 7.77 -4.35
N LYS A 42 -3.69 7.99 -3.09
CA LYS A 42 -3.30 7.12 -1.98
C LYS A 42 -4.02 5.78 -2.08
N ILE A 43 -3.28 4.69 -1.97
CA ILE A 43 -3.81 3.33 -1.93
C ILE A 43 -3.88 2.89 -0.47
N GLY A 44 -5.11 2.64 -0.01
CA GLY A 44 -5.39 2.28 1.39
C GLY A 44 -5.30 3.48 2.33
N GLY A 45 -5.35 3.18 3.61
CA GLY A 45 -5.43 4.13 4.70
C GLY A 45 -5.32 3.43 6.04
N LEU A 46 -5.78 4.08 7.11
CA LEU A 46 -5.51 3.62 8.48
C LEU A 46 -6.06 2.22 8.72
N THR A 47 -7.27 1.95 8.24
CA THR A 47 -7.95 0.69 8.54
C THR A 47 -7.38 -0.46 7.73
N SER A 48 -7.09 -0.27 6.43
CA SER A 48 -6.39 -1.31 5.67
C SER A 48 -4.97 -1.52 6.17
N PHE A 49 -4.28 -0.47 6.62
CA PHE A 49 -2.98 -0.60 7.26
C PHE A 49 -3.05 -1.47 8.51
N LEU A 50 -3.96 -1.18 9.44
CA LEU A 50 -4.12 -1.94 10.68
C LEU A 50 -4.54 -3.38 10.42
N LEU A 51 -5.53 -3.57 9.54
CA LEU A 51 -5.98 -4.90 9.15
C LEU A 51 -4.83 -5.71 8.56
N HIS A 52 -4.04 -5.11 7.67
CA HIS A 52 -2.92 -5.80 7.05
C HIS A 52 -1.81 -6.11 8.05
N PHE A 53 -1.48 -5.15 8.91
CA PHE A 53 -0.45 -5.31 9.93
C PHE A 53 -0.80 -6.43 10.92
N LEU A 54 -2.06 -6.48 11.38
CA LEU A 54 -2.54 -7.46 12.35
C LEU A 54 -2.71 -8.86 11.76
N LEU A 55 -3.23 -8.97 10.54
CA LEU A 55 -3.55 -10.26 9.93
C LEU A 55 -2.38 -10.86 9.13
N TRP A 56 -1.53 -10.03 8.53
CA TRP A 56 -0.45 -10.49 7.66
C TRP A 56 0.92 -10.29 8.31
N THR A 57 1.26 -9.06 8.68
CA THR A 57 2.63 -8.74 9.13
C THR A 57 2.98 -9.39 10.47
N ILE A 58 2.19 -9.17 11.52
CA ILE A 58 2.47 -9.73 12.85
C ILE A 58 2.55 -11.26 12.80
N PRO A 59 1.56 -11.98 12.22
CA PRO A 59 1.63 -13.44 12.17
C PRO A 59 2.81 -13.94 11.33
N ALA A 60 3.18 -13.25 10.25
CA ALA A 60 4.31 -13.64 9.41
C ALA A 60 5.65 -13.50 10.16
N VAL A 61 5.81 -12.41 10.92
CA VAL A 61 7.01 -12.17 11.72
C VAL A 61 7.10 -13.16 12.89
N LEU A 62 5.99 -13.38 13.61
CA LEU A 62 5.98 -14.24 14.80
C LEU A 62 6.11 -15.73 14.46
N LEU A 63 5.38 -16.20 13.44
CA LEU A 63 5.31 -17.62 13.12
C LEU A 63 6.37 -18.06 12.12
N LYS A 64 7.13 -17.12 11.53
CA LYS A 64 8.09 -17.35 10.42
C LYS A 64 7.49 -18.19 9.30
N TYR A 65 6.17 -18.13 9.14
CA TYR A 65 5.38 -19.00 8.27
C TYR A 65 4.75 -18.20 7.15
N LYS A 66 4.47 -18.86 6.03
CA LYS A 66 3.65 -18.27 4.97
C LYS A 66 2.20 -18.21 5.46
N VAL A 67 1.83 -17.13 6.16
CA VAL A 67 0.49 -16.90 6.72
C VAL A 67 -0.63 -17.14 5.70
N TRP A 68 -0.37 -16.79 4.44
CA TRP A 68 -1.23 -17.11 3.29
C TRP A 68 -1.62 -18.59 3.19
N GLU A 69 -0.67 -19.50 3.43
CA GLU A 69 -0.90 -20.95 3.37
C GLU A 69 -1.84 -21.44 4.46
N PHE A 70 -1.94 -20.72 5.58
CA PHE A 70 -2.87 -21.02 6.66
C PHE A 70 -4.28 -20.52 6.30
N TYR A 71 -4.42 -19.25 5.93
CA TYR A 71 -5.74 -18.69 5.64
C TYR A 71 -6.41 -19.36 4.44
N LYS A 72 -5.66 -19.66 3.37
CA LYS A 72 -6.23 -20.27 2.16
C LYS A 72 -6.85 -21.65 2.38
N ARG A 73 -6.51 -22.34 3.48
CA ARG A 73 -7.10 -23.66 3.83
C ARG A 73 -8.55 -23.54 4.29
N SER A 74 -8.98 -22.36 4.76
CA SER A 74 -10.35 -22.12 5.22
C SER A 74 -11.04 -21.10 4.32
N LYS A 75 -11.98 -21.58 3.51
CA LYS A 75 -12.83 -20.71 2.66
C LYS A 75 -13.60 -19.68 3.49
N PHE A 76 -14.03 -20.05 4.70
CA PHE A 76 -14.74 -19.16 5.60
C PHE A 76 -13.84 -18.00 6.07
N LEU A 77 -12.63 -18.31 6.54
CA LEU A 77 -11.68 -17.27 6.98
C LEU A 77 -11.29 -16.35 5.83
N MET A 78 -11.00 -16.90 4.65
CA MET A 78 -10.70 -16.09 3.48
C MET A 78 -11.87 -15.17 3.12
N GLY A 79 -13.11 -15.67 3.12
CA GLY A 79 -14.29 -14.86 2.85
C GLY A 79 -14.48 -13.73 3.87
N LEU A 80 -14.20 -14.00 5.16
CA LEU A 80 -14.23 -12.97 6.20
C LEU A 80 -13.14 -11.91 6.00
N ILE A 81 -11.90 -12.33 5.74
CA ILE A 81 -10.77 -11.42 5.49
C ILE A 81 -11.09 -10.50 4.31
N THR A 82 -11.57 -11.06 3.18
CA THR A 82 -11.92 -10.25 2.00
C THR A 82 -13.03 -9.24 2.31
N ARG A 83 -14.05 -9.61 3.10
CA ARG A 83 -15.10 -8.66 3.52
C ARG A 83 -14.54 -7.55 4.40
N LEU A 84 -13.65 -7.88 5.33
CA LEU A 84 -12.99 -6.90 6.18
C LEU A 84 -12.12 -5.96 5.35
N GLU A 85 -11.38 -6.47 4.38
CA GLU A 85 -10.57 -5.66 3.46
C GLU A 85 -11.43 -4.70 2.63
N GLN A 86 -12.56 -5.18 2.08
CA GLN A 86 -13.51 -4.33 1.34
C GLN A 86 -14.13 -3.23 2.22
N PHE A 87 -14.47 -3.57 3.46
CA PHE A 87 -14.94 -2.60 4.44
C PHE A 87 -13.86 -1.56 4.76
N SER A 88 -12.64 -2.00 5.07
CA SER A 88 -11.50 -1.12 5.33
C SER A 88 -11.24 -0.15 4.19
N LEU A 89 -11.23 -0.63 2.94
CA LEU A 89 -11.05 0.23 1.76
C LEU A 89 -12.16 1.28 1.63
N SER A 90 -13.37 0.98 2.08
CA SER A 90 -14.48 1.93 2.08
C SER A 90 -14.29 3.02 3.14
N VAL A 91 -13.80 2.65 4.33
CA VAL A 91 -13.50 3.58 5.44
C VAL A 91 -12.27 4.43 5.14
N ASP A 92 -11.26 3.88 4.47
CA ASP A 92 -10.01 4.58 4.15
C ASP A 92 -10.21 5.77 3.20
N LYS A 93 -11.33 5.81 2.47
CA LYS A 93 -11.74 7.02 1.70
C LYS A 93 -11.95 8.23 2.60
N ILE A 94 -12.32 8.00 3.86
CA ILE A 94 -12.54 9.03 4.89
C ILE A 94 -11.24 9.29 5.66
N LEU A 95 -10.43 8.25 5.90
CA LEU A 95 -9.18 8.32 6.66
C LEU A 95 -7.96 7.86 5.84
N PRO A 96 -7.54 8.62 4.80
CA PRO A 96 -6.43 8.26 3.92
C PRO A 96 -5.06 8.62 4.53
N VAL A 97 -4.80 8.10 5.73
CA VAL A 97 -3.53 8.22 6.46
C VAL A 97 -2.92 6.82 6.62
N LEU A 98 -1.60 6.72 6.79
CA LEU A 98 -0.91 5.41 6.79
C LEU A 98 -1.11 4.63 5.49
N GLU A 99 -1.12 5.32 4.36
CA GLU A 99 -1.32 4.71 3.05
C GLU A 99 -0.31 3.59 2.79
N GLY A 100 -0.76 2.48 2.20
CA GLY A 100 0.12 1.37 1.83
C GLY A 100 0.98 1.65 0.61
N GLY A 101 0.58 2.63 -0.21
CA GLY A 101 1.27 3.06 -1.42
C GLY A 101 0.52 4.18 -2.14
N TYR A 102 0.96 4.48 -3.36
CA TYR A 102 0.33 5.45 -4.24
C TYR A 102 0.14 4.86 -5.64
N ALA A 103 -1.00 5.14 -6.27
CA ALA A 103 -1.16 5.04 -7.72
C ALA A 103 -0.80 6.39 -8.32
N VAL A 104 0.24 6.43 -9.15
CA VAL A 104 0.77 7.66 -9.75
C VAL A 104 0.55 7.61 -11.26
N VAL A 105 -0.13 8.62 -11.80
CA VAL A 105 -0.29 8.85 -13.22
C VAL A 105 0.74 9.91 -13.62
N LEU A 106 1.71 9.49 -14.43
CA LEU A 106 2.72 10.37 -14.99
C LEU A 106 2.24 10.89 -16.33
N ASN A 107 2.54 12.14 -16.62
CA ASN A 107 2.35 12.73 -17.94
C ASN A 107 3.70 13.19 -18.50
N GLY A 108 3.76 13.31 -19.83
CA GLY A 108 4.88 13.96 -20.51
C GLY A 108 4.85 15.45 -20.19
N GLY A 109 5.51 15.83 -19.09
CA GLY A 109 5.68 17.22 -18.71
C GLY A 109 6.77 17.83 -19.57
N VAL A 110 6.37 18.63 -20.57
CA VAL A 110 7.29 19.47 -21.34
C VAL A 110 8.16 20.26 -20.37
N SER A 111 9.47 20.03 -20.45
CA SER A 111 10.51 20.86 -19.85
C SER A 111 10.20 22.33 -20.11
N ARG A 112 10.05 23.12 -19.04
CA ARG A 112 10.36 24.55 -19.10
C ARG A 112 11.57 24.79 -18.22
#